data_AF-A0A961QTA6-F1
#
_entry.id   AF-A0A961QTA6-F1
#
_cell.length_a   1.000
_cell.length_b   1.000
_cell.length_c   1.000
_cell.angle_alpha   90.00
_cell.angle_beta   90.00
_cell.angle_gamma   90.00
#
_symmetry.space_group_name_H-M   'P 1'
#
loop_
_entity.id
_entity.type
_entity.pdbx_description
1 polymer ?
#
loop_
_entity_poly.entity_id
_entity_poly.type
_entity_poly.pdbx_seq_one_letter_code
_entity_poly.pdbx_strand_id
1 'polypeptide(L)'
;MLSNTNAGGYFLYHSIGMYPGKDEDLARAMAEFAQVWAAPNDKQWGYVLRKRHEFTEHWGRLINAPKGSVTTTDNVTEGMHKLMRALPEGRLRGKRVLV
;
A
#
# COMPACT_ATOMS: atom_id res chain seq x y z
N MET A 1 -4.67 28.96 -5.59
CA MET A 1 -5.08 28.10 -6.74
C MET A 1 -6.53 27.71 -6.50
N LEU A 2 -7.38 27.79 -7.52
CA LEU A 2 -8.75 27.28 -7.41
C LEU A 2 -8.68 25.75 -7.37
N SER A 3 -9.21 25.14 -6.32
CA SER A 3 -9.26 23.68 -6.21
C SER A 3 -10.25 23.16 -7.24
N ASN A 4 -9.85 22.17 -8.04
CA ASN A 4 -10.77 21.51 -8.95
C ASN A 4 -11.77 20.70 -8.11
N THR A 5 -13.02 21.14 -8.04
CA THR A 5 -14.06 20.53 -7.20
C THR A 5 -14.71 19.31 -7.84
N ASN A 6 -14.33 18.96 -9.08
CA ASN A 6 -14.78 17.77 -9.78
C ASN A 6 -13.57 17.01 -10.34
N ALA A 7 -13.49 15.70 -10.07
CA ALA A 7 -12.44 14.83 -10.62
C ALA A 7 -12.57 14.59 -12.13
N GLY A 8 -13.62 15.10 -12.78
CA GLY A 8 -13.79 15.10 -14.23
C GLY A 8 -12.57 15.71 -14.93
N GLY A 9 -11.98 14.95 -15.86
CA GLY A 9 -10.75 15.35 -16.57
C GLY A 9 -9.45 15.11 -15.79
N TYR A 10 -9.48 14.47 -14.62
CA TYR A 10 -8.26 14.07 -13.91
C TYR A 10 -7.61 12.84 -14.56
N PHE A 11 -6.58 13.07 -15.38
CA PHE A 11 -5.93 12.03 -16.18
C PHE A 11 -5.03 11.04 -15.40
N LEU A 12 -4.77 11.28 -14.11
CA LEU A 12 -3.91 10.43 -13.26
C LEU A 12 -4.70 9.48 -12.35
N TYR A 13 -5.96 9.20 -12.70
CA TYR A 13 -6.78 8.25 -11.93
C TYR A 13 -6.10 6.88 -11.76
N HIS A 14 -5.40 6.41 -12.80
CA HIS A 14 -4.70 5.12 -12.81
C HIS A 14 -3.48 5.04 -11.87
N SER A 15 -2.91 6.18 -11.47
CA SER A 15 -1.69 6.21 -10.64
C SER A 15 -1.98 6.61 -9.19
N ILE A 16 -2.89 7.57 -8.98
CA ILE A 16 -3.16 8.13 -7.65
C ILE A 16 -4.48 7.60 -7.07
N GLY A 17 -5.41 7.17 -7.93
CA GLY A 17 -6.77 6.79 -7.56
C GLY A 17 -7.59 7.97 -7.01
N MET A 18 -8.84 8.12 -7.42
CA MET A 18 -9.74 9.09 -6.81
C MET A 18 -11.03 8.39 -6.40
N TYR A 19 -11.60 8.78 -5.27
CA TYR A 19 -12.94 8.38 -4.87
C TYR A 19 -13.60 9.54 -4.12
N PRO A 20 -14.94 9.64 -4.13
CA PRO A 20 -15.65 10.68 -3.38
C PRO A 20 -15.31 10.63 -1.88
N GLY A 21 -14.93 11.77 -1.29
CA GLY A 21 -14.56 11.87 0.13
C GLY A 21 -13.12 11.49 0.48
N LYS A 22 -12.27 11.19 -0.52
CA LYS A 22 -10.86 10.80 -0.30
C LYS A 22 -10.07 11.80 0.55
N ASP A 23 -10.30 13.09 0.36
CA ASP A 23 -9.63 14.17 1.08
C ASP A 23 -10.02 14.20 2.57
N GLU A 24 -11.31 14.13 2.87
CA GLU A 24 -11.82 14.07 4.25
C GLU A 24 -11.32 12.81 4.97
N ASP A 25 -11.39 11.65 4.31
CA ASP A 25 -10.93 10.38 4.85
C ASP A 25 -9.42 10.40 5.12
N LEU A 26 -8.63 10.94 4.18
CA LEU A 26 -7.18 11.05 4.32
C LEU A 26 -6.81 12.04 5.44
N ALA A 27 -7.47 13.21 5.50
CA ALA A 27 -7.23 14.20 6.55
C ALA A 27 -7.52 13.62 7.94
N ARG A 28 -8.64 12.90 8.10
CA ARG A 28 -9.01 12.23 9.35
C ARG A 28 -7.98 11.18 9.76
N ALA A 29 -7.57 10.31 8.83
CA ALA A 29 -6.59 9.26 9.11
C ALA A 29 -5.20 9.84 9.48
N MET A 30 -4.76 10.90 8.79
CA MET A 30 -3.49 11.55 9.08
C MET A 30 -3.50 12.29 10.42
N ALA A 31 -4.61 12.92 10.79
CA ALA A 31 -4.77 13.54 12.11
C ALA A 31 -4.70 12.49 13.25
N GLU A 32 -5.39 11.36 13.10
CA GLU A 32 -5.34 10.24 14.05
C GLU A 32 -3.91 9.71 14.19
N PHE A 33 -3.22 9.46 13.06
CA PHE A 33 -1.82 9.03 13.05
C PHE A 33 -0.91 10.02 13.77
N ALA A 34 -1.02 11.32 13.48
CA ALA A 34 -0.17 12.34 14.09
C ALA A 34 -0.34 12.41 15.61
N GLN A 35 -1.59 12.32 16.10
CA GLN A 35 -1.89 12.29 17.54
C GLN A 35 -1.23 11.09 18.23
N VAL A 36 -1.32 9.90 17.64
CA VAL A 36 -0.72 8.70 18.22
C VAL A 36 0.81 8.76 18.15
N TRP A 37 1.36 9.12 17.00
CA TRP A 37 2.80 9.09 16.76
C TRP A 37 3.57 10.08 17.61
N ALA A 38 3.01 11.27 17.84
CA ALA A 38 3.64 12.32 18.64
C ALA A 38 3.38 12.21 20.15
N ALA A 39 2.52 11.28 20.60
CA ALA A 39 2.21 11.14 22.01
C ALA A 39 3.45 10.71 22.82
N PRO A 40 3.71 11.28 24.02
CA PRO A 40 4.84 10.88 24.86
C PRO A 40 4.51 9.61 25.66
N ASN A 41 4.26 8.51 24.97
CA ASN A 41 4.01 7.17 25.54
C ASN A 41 4.60 6.09 24.63
N ASP A 42 4.32 4.80 24.87
CA ASP A 42 4.89 3.68 24.08
C ASP A 42 3.88 3.02 23.12
N LYS A 43 2.78 3.71 22.77
CA LYS A 43 1.68 3.10 21.98
C LYS A 43 1.89 3.12 20.48
N GLN A 44 2.88 3.86 19.96
CA GLN A 44 3.07 4.16 18.54
C GLN A 44 3.23 2.89 17.71
N TRP A 45 4.16 2.02 18.10
CA TRP A 45 4.46 0.80 17.34
C TRP A 45 3.28 -0.17 17.34
N GLY A 46 2.64 -0.37 18.49
CA GLY A 46 1.45 -1.23 18.59
C GLY A 46 0.31 -0.74 17.69
N TYR A 47 0.11 0.58 17.63
CA TYR A 47 -0.88 1.19 16.74
C TYR A 47 -0.51 1.02 15.25
N VAL A 48 0.69 1.44 14.84
CA VAL A 48 1.09 1.47 13.42
C VAL A 48 1.26 0.08 12.85
N LEU A 49 1.83 -0.87 13.60
CA LEU A 49 1.98 -2.25 13.14
C LEU A 49 0.61 -2.92 12.96
N ARG A 50 -0.35 -2.62 13.84
CA ARG A 50 -1.74 -3.09 13.67
C ARG A 50 -2.40 -2.49 12.43
N LYS A 51 -2.28 -1.17 12.20
CA LYS A 51 -2.80 -0.53 10.98
C LYS A 51 -2.18 -1.12 9.71
N ARG A 52 -0.87 -1.41 9.71
CA ARG A 52 -0.18 -2.11 8.61
C ARG A 52 -0.72 -3.51 8.38
N HIS A 53 -0.98 -4.27 9.45
CA HIS A 53 -1.58 -5.59 9.35
C HIS A 53 -3.01 -5.51 8.77
N GLU A 54 -3.84 -4.61 9.29
CA GLU A 54 -5.20 -4.36 8.78
C GLU A 54 -5.19 -4.00 7.28
N PHE A 55 -4.28 -3.11 6.85
CA PHE A 55 -4.10 -2.78 5.43
C PHE A 55 -3.81 -4.01 4.57
N THR A 56 -2.90 -4.87 5.04
CA THR A 56 -2.52 -6.11 4.34
C THR A 56 -3.69 -7.11 4.25
N GLU A 57 -4.47 -7.26 5.33
CA GLU A 57 -5.66 -8.13 5.36
C GLU A 57 -6.79 -7.63 4.47
N HIS A 58 -6.97 -6.30 4.34
CA HIS A 58 -7.94 -5.72 3.39
C HIS A 58 -7.56 -6.08 1.94
N TRP A 59 -6.28 -5.92 1.58
CA TRP A 59 -5.80 -6.34 0.26
C TRP A 59 -5.99 -7.83 0.02
N GLY A 60 -5.62 -8.66 1.01
CA GLY A 60 -5.79 -10.11 0.92
C GLY A 60 -7.23 -10.51 0.65
N ARG A 61 -8.20 -9.87 1.32
CA ARG A 61 -9.63 -10.09 1.03
C ARG A 61 -10.04 -9.63 -0.37
N LEU A 62 -9.57 -8.46 -0.81
CA LEU A 62 -9.94 -7.90 -2.11
C LEU A 62 -9.47 -8.76 -3.29
N ILE A 63 -8.27 -9.34 -3.19
CA ILE A 63 -7.68 -10.18 -4.26
C ILE A 63 -7.86 -11.69 -4.00
N ASN A 64 -8.62 -12.06 -2.96
CA ASN A 64 -8.81 -13.45 -2.53
C ASN A 64 -7.49 -14.22 -2.32
N ALA A 65 -6.50 -13.57 -1.70
CA ALA A 65 -5.22 -14.19 -1.40
C ALA A 65 -5.33 -15.12 -0.18
N PRO A 66 -4.58 -16.25 -0.17
CA PRO A 66 -4.48 -17.09 1.02
C PRO A 66 -4.03 -16.31 2.25
N LYS A 67 -4.53 -16.68 3.43
CA LYS A 67 -4.13 -16.08 4.71
C LYS A 67 -2.61 -16.11 4.88
N GLY A 68 -2.02 -14.97 5.23
CA GLY A 68 -0.57 -14.85 5.46
C GLY A 68 0.31 -14.85 4.20
N SER A 69 -0.28 -14.82 3.00
CA SER A 69 0.47 -14.79 1.72
C SER A 69 0.70 -13.39 1.15
N VAL A 70 0.14 -12.35 1.78
CA VAL A 70 0.28 -10.95 1.33
C VAL A 70 1.34 -10.24 2.16
N THR A 71 2.16 -9.43 1.50
CA THR A 71 3.15 -8.54 2.13
C THR A 71 3.22 -7.21 1.40
N THR A 72 3.89 -6.23 1.99
CA THR A 72 4.06 -4.86 1.47
C THR A 72 5.43 -4.67 0.82
N THR A 73 5.47 -3.93 -0.28
CA THR A 73 6.70 -3.42 -0.93
C THR A 73 6.52 -1.94 -1.22
N ASP A 74 7.61 -1.17 -1.28
CA ASP A 74 7.50 0.29 -1.39
C ASP A 74 7.04 0.74 -2.77
N ASN A 75 7.30 -0.06 -3.81
CA ASN A 75 6.80 0.14 -5.16
C ASN A 75 6.85 -1.17 -5.98
N VAL A 76 6.26 -1.14 -7.18
CA VAL A 76 6.17 -2.30 -8.08
C VAL A 76 7.54 -2.78 -8.55
N THR A 77 8.47 -1.86 -8.82
CA THR A 77 9.84 -2.21 -9.25
C THR A 77 10.58 -2.97 -8.16
N GLU A 78 10.51 -2.51 -6.93
CA GLU A 78 11.11 -3.17 -5.77
C GLU A 78 10.46 -4.53 -5.51
N GLY A 79 9.12 -4.62 -5.58
CA GLY A 79 8.39 -5.87 -5.41
C GLY A 79 8.78 -6.92 -6.46
N MET A 80 8.82 -6.53 -7.74
CA MET A 80 9.26 -7.42 -8.81
C MET A 80 10.72 -7.84 -8.63
N HIS A 81 11.60 -6.92 -8.23
CA HIS A 81 13.00 -7.24 -7.97
C HIS A 81 13.15 -8.28 -6.84
N LYS A 82 12.48 -8.07 -5.71
CA LYS A 82 12.51 -9.00 -4.57
C LYS A 82 11.99 -10.37 -4.96
N LEU A 83 10.89 -10.44 -5.72
CA LEU A 83 10.33 -11.69 -6.22
C LEU A 83 11.36 -12.45 -7.07
N MET A 84 11.95 -11.78 -8.06
CA MET A 84 12.91 -12.41 -8.98
C MET A 84 14.17 -12.90 -8.25
N ARG A 85 14.63 -12.17 -7.23
CA ARG A 85 15.82 -12.53 -6.43
C ARG A 85 15.57 -13.63 -5.41
N ALA A 86 14.32 -13.80 -4.94
CA ALA A 86 13.96 -14.84 -3.99
C ALA A 86 13.85 -16.24 -4.63
N LEU A 87 13.74 -16.31 -5.96
CA LEU A 87 13.67 -17.59 -6.67
C LEU A 87 15.00 -18.37 -6.58
N PRO A 88 14.97 -19.69 -6.34
CA PRO A 88 16.17 -20.52 -6.37
C PRO A 88 16.91 -20.41 -7.71
N GLU A 89 18.23 -20.51 -7.68
CA GLU A 89 19.09 -20.30 -8.85
C GLU A 89 18.68 -21.15 -10.07
N GLY A 90 18.33 -22.42 -9.86
CA GLY A 90 17.88 -23.34 -10.91
C GLY A 90 16.51 -23.01 -11.53
N ARG A 91 15.76 -22.06 -10.98
CA ARG A 91 14.47 -21.59 -11.53
C ARG A 91 14.64 -20.55 -12.62
N LEU A 92 15.76 -19.82 -12.68
CA LEU A 92 16.00 -18.78 -13.68
C LEU A 92 17.21 -19.08 -14.58
N ARG A 93 18.28 -19.68 -14.06
CA ARG A 93 19.52 -19.91 -14.81
C ARG A 93 19.26 -20.71 -16.09
N GLY A 94 19.69 -20.17 -17.23
CA GLY A 94 19.55 -20.80 -18.55
C GLY A 94 18.11 -20.89 -19.09
N LYS A 95 17.14 -20.27 -18.41
CA LYS A 95 15.73 -20.22 -18.83
C LYS A 95 15.36 -18.83 -19.34
N ARG A 96 14.17 -18.71 -19.93
CA ARG A 96 13.60 -17.44 -20.42
C ARG A 96 12.43 -17.04 -19.53
N VAL A 97 12.36 -15.76 -19.19
CA VAL A 97 11.21 -15.15 -18.50
C VAL A 97 10.26 -14.64 -19.56
N LEU A 98 9.01 -15.09 -19.53
CA LEU A 98 7.94 -14.51 -20.32
C LEU A 98 7.35 -13.34 -19.54
N VAL A 99 7.20 -12.20 -20.20
CA VAL A 99 6.68 -10.95 -19.64
C VAL A 99 5.47 -10.52 -20.44
#